data_AF-A0A851FHY4-F1
#
_entry.id   AF-A0A851FHY4-F1
#
_cell.length_a   1.000
_cell.length_b   1.000
_cell.length_c   1.000
_cell.angle_alpha   90.00
_cell.angle_beta   90.00
_cell.angle_gamma   90.00
#
_symmetry.space_group_name_H-M   'P 1'
#
loop_
_entity.id
_entity.type
_entity.pdbx_description
1 polymer ?
#
loop_
_entity_poly.entity_id
_entity_poly.type
_entity_poly.pdbx_seq_one_letter_code
_entity_poly.pdbx_strand_id
1 'polypeptide(L)'
;MASLAAQDSYLQGLARRVSAQHLPESRKRKLVPKPGQAEDGGRQPKRQKKKKPKKQAEKKNAPSVKQVVSNTGKPTPGQKAAPQASKSSSQSVTPNRNASLATGNKSELSSPSVSAINLLRQRLHEKIKKASGQGDAKDLSPAVLEKRQRRKYERERKKRRRKELKMKAKMEKKENEEVPVEPENKKEESRAEIVFNKVQVHEENELNKVQKKKEKRKAVKGNITPLTGKNYKQLLSRLETRKNKLEELKDKDEKKAQELENKMKWTNALYKAEGVKIRDNEERLKEALKRKEKRKAQRKKQWEQRTIRVVEKMQQRQDKRQKNIQKKKKDRMEKKKARARKKGRVLPEDLKKAGL
;
A
#
# COMPACT_ATOMS: atom_id res chain seq x y z
N MET A 1 -3.89 53.23 -18.88
CA MET A 1 -4.13 51.99 -18.12
C MET A 1 -4.06 50.81 -19.09
N ALA A 2 -3.20 49.82 -18.85
CA ALA A 2 -3.09 48.66 -19.75
C ALA A 2 -4.41 47.87 -19.75
N SER A 3 -4.93 47.53 -20.93
CA SER A 3 -6.19 46.79 -21.06
C SER A 3 -6.06 45.40 -20.43
N LEU A 4 -7.14 44.90 -19.83
CA LEU A 4 -7.17 43.57 -19.19
C LEU A 4 -6.72 42.46 -20.14
N ALA A 5 -7.01 42.60 -21.45
CA ALA A 5 -6.55 41.68 -22.48
C ALA A 5 -5.02 41.65 -22.64
N ALA A 6 -4.33 42.77 -22.44
CA ALA A 6 -2.87 42.86 -22.48
C ALA A 6 -2.21 42.24 -21.23
N GLN A 7 -2.86 42.35 -20.07
CA GLN A 7 -2.40 41.66 -18.86
C GLN A 7 -2.60 40.15 -18.97
N ASP A 8 -3.72 39.71 -19.55
CA ASP A 8 -4.02 38.28 -19.67
C ASP A 8 -3.12 37.58 -20.70
N SER A 9 -2.77 38.26 -21.80
CA SER A 9 -1.80 37.74 -22.78
C SER A 9 -0.39 37.65 -22.19
N TYR A 10 0.02 38.62 -21.38
CA TYR A 10 1.30 38.60 -20.65
C TYR A 10 1.37 37.44 -19.65
N LEU A 11 0.31 37.21 -18.87
CA LEU A 11 0.22 36.10 -17.92
C LEU A 11 0.22 34.73 -18.62
N GLN A 12 -0.48 34.60 -19.75
CA GLN A 12 -0.44 33.38 -20.56
C GLN A 12 0.96 33.13 -21.16
N GLY A 13 1.69 34.18 -21.55
CA GLY A 13 3.08 34.10 -22.01
C GLY A 13 4.02 33.59 -20.91
N LEU A 14 3.88 34.12 -19.70
CA LEU A 14 4.63 33.65 -18.51
C LEU A 14 4.32 32.18 -18.18
N ALA A 15 3.05 31.79 -18.20
CA ALA A 15 2.62 30.42 -17.93
C ALA A 15 3.22 29.41 -18.91
N ARG A 16 3.33 29.77 -20.20
CA ARG A 16 3.97 28.93 -21.23
C ARG A 16 5.47 28.77 -20.98
N ARG A 17 6.17 29.84 -20.62
CA ARG A 17 7.61 29.80 -20.30
C ARG A 17 7.92 28.93 -19.09
N VAL A 18 7.13 29.06 -18.01
CA VAL A 18 7.31 28.27 -16.78
C VAL A 18 6.96 26.79 -17.01
N SER A 19 5.92 26.51 -17.80
CA SER A 19 5.51 25.13 -18.12
C SER A 19 6.51 24.39 -19.01
N ALA A 20 7.21 25.10 -19.90
CA ALA A 20 8.25 24.52 -20.76
C ALA A 20 9.55 24.21 -19.99
N GLN A 21 9.85 24.93 -18.91
CA GLN A 21 11.10 24.78 -18.16
C GLN A 21 11.12 23.59 -17.18
N HIS A 22 9.99 22.93 -16.91
CA HIS A 22 9.89 21.92 -15.85
C HIS A 22 9.40 20.53 -16.28
N LEU A 23 9.66 20.11 -17.52
CA LEU A 23 9.71 18.67 -17.82
C LEU A 23 11.16 18.18 -17.75
N PRO A 24 11.56 17.41 -16.72
CA PRO A 24 12.77 16.63 -16.83
C PRO A 24 12.54 15.64 -17.98
N GLU A 25 13.41 15.74 -18.98
CA GLU A 25 13.49 14.85 -20.13
C GLU A 25 13.32 13.40 -19.68
N SER A 26 12.31 12.72 -20.22
CA SER A 26 12.07 11.32 -19.90
C SER A 26 13.26 10.51 -20.43
N ARG A 27 14.14 10.08 -19.52
CA ARG A 27 15.30 9.22 -19.81
C ARG A 27 14.87 8.13 -20.79
N LYS A 28 15.34 8.23 -22.03
CA LYS A 28 15.11 7.25 -23.09
C LYS A 28 15.65 5.91 -22.63
N ARG A 29 14.78 5.05 -22.09
CA ARG A 29 15.11 3.63 -21.88
C ARG A 29 15.20 3.01 -23.26
N LYS A 30 16.40 2.62 -23.67
CA LYS A 30 16.59 1.78 -24.87
C LYS A 30 15.78 0.51 -24.65
N LEU A 31 14.74 0.31 -25.46
CA LEU A 31 14.00 -0.93 -25.53
C LEU A 31 14.93 -1.93 -26.22
N VAL A 32 15.47 -2.88 -25.46
CA VAL A 32 16.27 -3.98 -26.01
C VAL A 32 15.31 -4.90 -26.78
N PRO A 33 15.52 -5.15 -28.09
CA PRO A 33 14.76 -6.17 -28.81
C PRO A 33 15.14 -7.55 -28.27
N LYS A 34 14.14 -8.42 -28.08
CA LYS A 34 14.38 -9.85 -27.89
C LYS A 34 14.93 -10.43 -29.21
N PRO A 35 15.93 -11.31 -29.18
CA PRO A 35 16.39 -11.97 -30.40
C PRO A 35 15.33 -12.98 -30.85
N GLY A 36 14.97 -12.92 -32.12
CA GLY A 36 14.06 -13.87 -32.77
C GLY A 36 12.83 -13.22 -33.39
N GLN A 37 13.02 -12.44 -34.47
CA GLN A 37 12.20 -12.51 -35.69
C GLN A 37 12.82 -11.61 -36.77
N ALA A 38 12.84 -12.14 -37.99
CA ALA A 38 13.53 -11.62 -39.15
C ALA A 38 12.94 -10.31 -39.68
N GLU A 39 13.82 -9.52 -40.31
CA GLU A 39 13.52 -8.37 -41.16
C GLU A 39 12.60 -8.78 -42.33
N ASP A 40 11.55 -8.00 -42.59
CA ASP A 40 11.08 -7.76 -43.96
C ASP A 40 10.36 -6.40 -44.04
N GLY A 41 10.52 -5.78 -45.21
CA GLY A 41 10.38 -4.36 -45.50
C GLY A 41 8.99 -3.74 -45.35
N GLY A 42 9.00 -2.43 -45.47
CA GLY A 42 7.88 -1.56 -45.14
C GLY A 42 6.61 -1.77 -45.95
N ARG A 43 5.47 -1.43 -45.32
CA ARG A 43 4.30 -0.78 -45.93
C ARG A 43 3.29 -0.47 -44.80
N GLN A 44 2.84 0.78 -44.77
CA GLN A 44 1.63 1.17 -44.03
C GLN A 44 0.41 0.40 -44.57
N PRO A 45 -0.59 0.05 -43.73
CA PRO A 45 -1.95 0.15 -44.24
C PRO A 45 -2.96 0.83 -43.29
N LYS A 46 -3.58 1.83 -43.92
CA LYS A 46 -4.96 2.34 -43.85
C LYS A 46 -5.98 1.59 -42.97
N ARG A 47 -6.74 2.43 -42.26
CA ARG A 47 -7.98 2.18 -41.53
C ARG A 47 -8.98 1.36 -42.35
N GLN A 48 -9.50 0.28 -41.77
CA GLN A 48 -10.70 -0.39 -42.28
C GLN A 48 -11.84 -0.37 -41.24
N LYS A 49 -12.98 0.17 -41.69
CA LYS A 49 -14.29 0.16 -41.03
C LYS A 49 -14.80 -1.28 -40.94
N LYS A 50 -15.16 -1.77 -39.75
CA LYS A 50 -15.91 -3.04 -39.61
C LYS A 50 -17.42 -2.78 -39.53
N LYS A 51 -18.12 -3.34 -40.53
CA LYS A 51 -19.57 -3.48 -40.63
C LYS A 51 -20.09 -4.51 -39.62
N LYS A 52 -21.31 -4.32 -39.13
CA LYS A 52 -22.07 -5.29 -38.31
C LYS A 52 -22.73 -6.35 -39.20
N PRO A 53 -22.85 -7.61 -38.76
CA PRO A 53 -23.86 -8.53 -39.29
C PRO A 53 -25.11 -8.59 -38.41
N LYS A 54 -26.23 -8.85 -39.09
CA LYS A 54 -27.63 -8.86 -38.67
C LYS A 54 -28.04 -10.30 -38.32
N LYS A 55 -28.99 -10.44 -37.39
CA LYS A 55 -29.59 -11.69 -36.90
C LYS A 55 -30.26 -12.53 -38.00
N GLN A 56 -30.22 -13.85 -37.84
CA GLN A 56 -31.32 -14.76 -38.20
C GLN A 56 -31.57 -15.74 -37.04
N ALA A 57 -32.85 -15.94 -36.72
CA ALA A 57 -33.41 -17.03 -35.91
C ALA A 57 -33.73 -18.20 -36.88
N GLU A 58 -34.03 -19.45 -36.55
CA GLU A 58 -34.60 -20.11 -35.38
C GLU A 58 -34.61 -21.64 -35.66
N LYS A 59 -34.64 -22.48 -34.61
CA LYS A 59 -35.35 -23.79 -34.46
C LYS A 59 -34.54 -24.98 -33.90
N LYS A 60 -34.95 -25.35 -32.67
CA LYS A 60 -35.30 -26.68 -32.10
C LYS A 60 -34.28 -27.83 -32.05
N ASN A 61 -33.87 -28.24 -30.84
CA ASN A 61 -34.36 -29.44 -30.10
C ASN A 61 -33.47 -29.77 -28.87
N ALA A 62 -34.09 -30.43 -27.87
CA ALA A 62 -33.67 -30.71 -26.48
C ALA A 62 -32.60 -31.86 -26.36
N PRO A 63 -32.26 -32.42 -25.16
CA PRO A 63 -32.54 -32.03 -23.78
C PRO A 63 -31.31 -32.00 -22.83
N SER A 64 -31.60 -31.53 -21.61
CA SER A 64 -30.75 -31.39 -20.43
C SER A 64 -30.33 -32.73 -19.80
N VAL A 65 -29.04 -32.88 -19.51
CA VAL A 65 -28.48 -33.92 -18.63
C VAL A 65 -28.12 -33.30 -17.29
N LYS A 66 -28.63 -33.94 -16.24
CA LYS A 66 -28.45 -33.64 -14.81
C LYS A 66 -26.99 -33.86 -14.39
N GLN A 67 -26.43 -32.97 -13.58
CA GLN A 67 -25.43 -33.36 -12.58
C GLN A 67 -25.84 -32.85 -11.19
N VAL A 68 -26.08 -33.85 -10.36
CA VAL A 68 -26.24 -33.91 -8.91
C VAL A 68 -24.94 -33.49 -8.22
N VAL A 69 -25.03 -32.77 -7.09
CA VAL A 69 -24.27 -32.82 -5.80
C VAL A 69 -24.56 -31.45 -5.13
N SER A 70 -24.96 -31.22 -3.88
CA SER A 70 -25.11 -31.93 -2.60
C SER A 70 -26.08 -31.08 -1.74
N ASN A 71 -26.88 -31.71 -0.88
CA ASN A 71 -27.35 -31.08 0.37
C ASN A 71 -27.73 -32.18 1.35
N THR A 72 -26.86 -32.40 2.33
CA THR A 72 -27.13 -33.22 3.51
C THR A 72 -27.76 -32.33 4.58
N GLY A 73 -28.94 -32.72 5.03
CA GLY A 73 -29.53 -32.27 6.28
C GLY A 73 -29.99 -33.48 7.07
N LYS A 74 -29.73 -33.49 8.37
CA LYS A 74 -30.54 -34.12 9.43
C LYS A 74 -29.99 -33.78 10.84
N PRO A 75 -30.80 -33.93 11.92
CA PRO A 75 -31.04 -32.85 12.88
C PRO A 75 -31.00 -33.25 14.38
N THR A 76 -31.19 -32.26 15.27
CA THR A 76 -31.83 -32.31 16.64
C THR A 76 -31.20 -33.22 17.72
N PRO A 77 -31.58 -33.19 19.03
CA PRO A 77 -32.69 -32.47 19.72
C PRO A 77 -32.32 -31.79 21.07
N GLY A 78 -33.28 -31.11 21.71
CA GLY A 78 -33.18 -30.78 23.15
C GLY A 78 -34.17 -29.74 23.65
N GLN A 79 -35.41 -30.15 23.92
CA GLN A 79 -36.45 -29.40 24.63
C GLN A 79 -36.21 -29.38 26.15
N LYS A 80 -36.71 -28.35 26.84
CA LYS A 80 -37.38 -28.32 28.17
C LYS A 80 -37.64 -26.84 28.51
N ALA A 81 -38.89 -26.35 28.49
CA ALA A 81 -39.98 -26.48 29.47
C ALA A 81 -40.09 -25.21 30.34
N ALA A 82 -41.25 -24.55 30.25
CA ALA A 82 -41.71 -23.49 31.15
C ALA A 82 -42.16 -24.08 32.51
N PRO A 83 -42.34 -23.24 33.54
CA PRO A 83 -43.72 -22.99 33.98
C PRO A 83 -44.02 -21.52 34.30
N GLN A 84 -45.32 -21.23 34.35
CA GLN A 84 -45.95 -19.96 34.65
C GLN A 84 -46.13 -19.71 36.17
N ALA A 85 -46.37 -18.41 36.46
CA ALA A 85 -47.24 -17.86 37.50
C ALA A 85 -46.73 -17.77 38.95
N SER A 86 -46.49 -16.53 39.39
CA SER A 86 -47.22 -15.94 40.52
C SER A 86 -47.03 -14.42 40.57
N LYS A 87 -48.09 -13.77 41.06
CA LYS A 87 -48.34 -12.33 41.17
C LYS A 87 -47.39 -11.67 42.18
N SER A 88 -46.99 -10.42 41.93
CA SER A 88 -46.85 -9.45 43.03
C SER A 88 -47.11 -8.03 42.55
N SER A 89 -48.01 -7.41 43.30
CA SER A 89 -48.50 -6.05 43.23
C SER A 89 -47.73 -5.21 44.25
N SER A 90 -47.45 -3.95 43.87
CA SER A 90 -47.42 -2.74 44.70
C SER A 90 -46.44 -2.57 45.87
N GLN A 91 -45.98 -1.32 45.96
CA GLN A 91 -45.48 -0.56 47.13
C GLN A 91 -44.01 -0.78 47.53
N SER A 92 -43.11 0.14 47.17
CA SER A 92 -42.84 1.46 47.79
C SER A 92 -41.99 1.35 49.05
N VAL A 93 -40.68 1.63 48.94
CA VAL A 93 -39.89 2.23 50.02
C VAL A 93 -38.84 3.17 49.42
N THR A 94 -38.78 4.34 50.01
CA THR A 94 -38.00 5.54 49.70
C THR A 94 -36.48 5.37 49.73
N PRO A 95 -35.73 6.26 49.03
CA PRO A 95 -34.28 6.31 49.10
C PRO A 95 -33.80 7.08 50.33
N ASN A 96 -32.76 6.55 50.99
CA ASN A 96 -32.12 7.17 52.14
C ASN A 96 -31.31 8.41 51.73
N ARG A 97 -31.46 9.44 52.55
CA ARG A 97 -30.83 10.76 52.49
C ARG A 97 -29.32 10.66 52.71
N ASN A 98 -28.58 11.53 52.03
CA ASN A 98 -27.46 12.26 52.63
C ASN A 98 -27.35 13.59 51.88
N ALA A 99 -28.03 14.59 52.44
CA ALA A 99 -27.85 16.00 52.11
C ALA A 99 -26.80 16.55 53.07
N SER A 100 -25.81 17.26 52.54
CA SER A 100 -25.01 18.20 53.32
C SER A 100 -24.65 19.39 52.44
N LEU A 101 -25.00 20.56 52.97
CA LEU A 101 -24.55 21.90 52.62
C LEU A 101 -25.24 22.59 51.43
N ALA A 102 -26.36 23.22 51.77
CA ALA A 102 -26.78 24.49 51.20
C ALA A 102 -26.07 25.63 51.94
N THR A 103 -25.38 26.48 51.18
CA THR A 103 -25.17 27.90 51.51
C THR A 103 -25.95 28.69 50.47
N GLY A 104 -26.90 29.50 50.94
CA GLY A 104 -27.82 30.25 50.10
C GLY A 104 -27.15 31.35 49.28
N ASN A 105 -27.85 31.77 48.23
CA ASN A 105 -28.34 33.15 48.13
C ASN A 105 -29.48 33.22 47.11
N LYS A 106 -30.57 33.86 47.54
CA LYS A 106 -31.72 34.23 46.74
C LYS A 106 -31.35 35.43 45.87
N SER A 107 -31.67 35.35 44.58
CA SER A 107 -31.98 36.54 43.78
C SER A 107 -32.96 36.11 42.69
N GLU A 108 -34.24 36.23 43.02
CA GLU A 108 -35.31 36.25 42.03
C GLU A 108 -35.15 37.50 41.17
N LEU A 109 -35.20 37.28 39.85
CA LEU A 109 -35.54 38.20 38.73
C LEU A 109 -34.88 37.65 37.45
N SER A 110 -35.09 36.36 37.15
CA SER A 110 -34.75 35.85 35.82
C SER A 110 -35.93 36.12 34.89
N SER A 111 -35.84 37.26 34.22
CA SER A 111 -36.70 37.67 33.12
C SER A 111 -37.11 36.48 32.25
N PRO A 112 -38.38 36.35 31.81
CA PRO A 112 -38.83 35.24 30.96
C PRO A 112 -37.99 35.08 29.67
N SER A 113 -37.26 36.13 29.27
CA SER A 113 -36.24 36.12 28.22
C SER A 113 -35.05 35.16 28.48
N VAL A 114 -34.49 35.12 29.70
CA VAL A 114 -33.34 34.25 30.02
C VAL A 114 -33.79 32.78 30.04
N SER A 115 -34.97 32.52 30.58
CA SER A 115 -35.62 31.20 30.54
C SER A 115 -35.97 30.76 29.12
N ALA A 116 -36.45 31.67 28.27
CA ALA A 116 -36.72 31.40 26.85
C ALA A 116 -35.44 31.09 26.06
N ILE A 117 -34.34 31.81 26.32
CA ILE A 117 -33.02 31.54 25.73
C ILE A 117 -32.49 30.18 26.19
N ASN A 118 -32.66 29.83 27.46
CA ASN A 118 -32.25 28.53 27.97
C ASN A 118 -33.07 27.39 27.35
N LEU A 119 -34.37 27.58 27.14
CA LEU A 119 -35.23 26.64 26.44
C LEU A 119 -34.82 26.46 24.96
N LEU A 120 -34.40 27.55 24.31
CA LEU A 120 -33.88 27.52 22.94
C LEU A 120 -32.54 26.78 22.86
N ARG A 121 -31.63 27.02 23.82
CA ARG A 121 -30.36 26.30 23.93
C ARG A 121 -30.60 24.80 24.15
N GLN A 122 -31.57 24.45 24.98
CA GLN A 122 -31.97 23.05 25.20
C GLN A 122 -32.53 22.41 23.93
N ARG A 123 -33.48 23.06 23.23
CA ARG A 123 -34.00 22.58 21.94
C ARG A 123 -32.93 22.47 20.86
N LEU A 124 -31.99 23.40 20.82
CA LEU A 124 -30.86 23.36 19.89
C LEU A 124 -29.92 22.20 20.22
N HIS A 125 -29.60 21.97 21.50
CA HIS A 125 -28.82 20.81 21.92
C HIS A 125 -29.54 19.49 21.61
N GLU A 126 -30.86 19.39 21.81
CA GLU A 126 -31.65 18.23 21.42
C GLU A 126 -31.64 18.00 19.91
N LYS A 127 -31.79 19.07 19.11
CA LYS A 127 -31.78 18.99 17.65
C LYS A 127 -30.40 18.61 17.11
N ILE A 128 -29.33 19.13 17.70
CA ILE A 128 -27.94 18.73 17.37
C ILE A 128 -27.70 17.27 17.77
N LYS A 129 -28.15 16.83 18.95
CA LYS A 129 -28.06 15.41 19.36
C LYS A 129 -28.78 14.50 18.37
N LYS A 130 -30.03 14.81 18.04
CA LYS A 130 -30.84 14.07 17.05
C LYS A 130 -30.21 14.07 15.65
N ALA A 131 -29.66 15.19 15.20
CA ALA A 131 -29.01 15.31 13.89
C ALA A 131 -27.61 14.66 13.84
N SER A 132 -26.91 14.59 14.97
CA SER A 132 -25.58 13.95 15.05
C SER A 132 -25.63 12.43 14.95
N GLY A 133 -26.82 11.82 15.02
CA GLY A 133 -27.00 10.37 15.02
C GLY A 133 -26.40 9.68 16.25
N GLN A 134 -25.99 10.45 17.27
CA GLN A 134 -25.53 9.94 18.55
C GLN A 134 -26.69 10.04 19.54
N GLY A 135 -27.56 9.02 19.56
CA GLY A 135 -28.41 8.75 20.72
C GLY A 135 -27.53 8.55 21.95
N ASP A 136 -27.93 9.16 23.06
CA ASP A 136 -27.41 9.02 24.42
C ASP A 136 -25.90 8.74 24.56
N ALA A 137 -25.11 9.82 24.58
CA ALA A 137 -23.71 9.81 24.99
C ALA A 137 -23.48 9.40 26.47
N LYS A 138 -24.50 8.85 27.15
CA LYS A 138 -24.34 8.13 28.42
C LYS A 138 -23.97 6.65 28.22
N ASP A 139 -24.25 6.07 27.05
CA ASP A 139 -24.02 4.63 26.79
C ASP A 139 -23.06 4.38 25.60
N LEU A 140 -22.00 5.19 25.48
CA LEU A 140 -20.83 4.70 24.77
C LEU A 140 -20.30 3.52 25.59
N SER A 141 -20.59 2.30 25.12
CA SER A 141 -20.11 1.05 25.72
C SER A 141 -18.70 1.24 26.28
N PRO A 142 -18.40 0.78 27.51
CA PRO A 142 -17.12 1.03 28.18
C PRO A 142 -15.91 0.72 27.29
N ALA A 143 -16.04 -0.25 26.39
CA ALA A 143 -15.05 -0.59 25.36
C ALA A 143 -14.73 0.55 24.36
N VAL A 144 -15.71 1.38 24.01
CA VAL A 144 -15.54 2.55 23.12
C VAL A 144 -14.86 3.70 23.85
N LEU A 145 -15.20 3.92 25.12
CA LEU A 145 -14.53 4.90 25.99
C LEU A 145 -13.07 4.53 26.21
N GLU A 146 -12.78 3.27 26.51
CA GLU A 146 -11.42 2.75 26.66
C GLU A 146 -10.61 2.92 25.36
N LYS A 147 -11.20 2.60 24.20
CA LYS A 147 -10.56 2.86 22.88
C LYS A 147 -10.27 4.34 22.67
N ARG A 148 -11.13 5.24 23.15
CA ARG A 148 -10.93 6.69 23.05
C ARG A 148 -9.81 7.17 23.97
N GLN A 149 -9.75 6.66 25.20
CA GLN A 149 -8.67 6.93 26.16
C GLN A 149 -7.33 6.40 25.65
N ARG A 150 -7.28 5.17 25.13
CA ARG A 150 -6.09 4.60 24.48
C ARG A 150 -5.60 5.46 23.32
N ARG A 151 -6.51 5.94 22.45
CA ARG A 151 -6.17 6.86 21.34
C ARG A 151 -5.63 8.20 21.85
N LYS A 152 -6.16 8.72 22.96
CA LYS A 152 -5.67 9.98 23.58
C LYS A 152 -4.26 9.78 24.13
N TYR A 153 -4.03 8.70 24.89
CA TYR A 153 -2.72 8.33 25.42
C TYR A 153 -1.68 8.09 24.32
N GLU A 154 -2.04 7.39 23.25
CA GLU A 154 -1.14 7.14 22.12
C GLU A 154 -0.76 8.43 21.38
N ARG A 155 -1.72 9.35 21.18
CA ARG A 155 -1.44 10.69 20.62
C ARG A 155 -0.51 11.48 21.51
N GLU A 156 -0.67 11.40 22.82
CA GLU A 156 0.20 12.08 23.77
C GLU A 156 1.61 11.52 23.77
N ARG A 157 1.76 10.18 23.77
CA ARG A 157 3.05 9.50 23.61
C ARG A 157 3.77 9.90 22.33
N LYS A 158 3.05 9.99 21.20
CA LYS A 158 3.60 10.47 19.92
C LYS A 158 4.03 11.93 19.98
N LYS A 159 3.26 12.80 20.66
CA LYS A 159 3.63 14.20 20.88
C LYS A 159 4.88 14.33 21.75
N ARG A 160 4.99 13.56 22.84
CA ARG A 160 6.19 13.53 23.71
C ARG A 160 7.44 13.10 22.94
N ARG A 161 7.37 11.98 22.21
CA ARG A 161 8.47 11.53 21.33
C ARG A 161 8.88 12.57 20.29
N ARG A 162 7.92 13.28 19.68
CA ARG A 162 8.24 14.34 18.71
C ARG A 162 8.93 15.54 19.35
N LYS A 163 8.56 15.89 20.60
CA LYS A 163 9.24 16.93 21.38
C LYS A 163 10.65 16.50 21.77
N GLU A 164 10.82 15.28 22.26
CA GLU A 164 12.13 14.70 22.61
C GLU A 164 13.07 14.69 21.40
N LEU A 165 12.61 14.22 20.24
CA LEU A 165 13.41 14.26 19.00
C LEU A 165 13.75 15.68 18.57
N LYS A 166 12.84 16.65 18.75
CA LYS A 166 13.11 18.05 18.44
C LYS A 166 14.12 18.67 19.40
N MET A 167 14.11 18.29 20.68
CA MET A 167 15.11 18.72 21.66
C MET A 167 16.45 18.07 21.37
N LYS A 168 16.50 16.76 21.10
CA LYS A 168 17.72 16.05 20.73
C LYS A 168 18.37 16.62 19.47
N ALA A 169 17.58 16.90 18.43
CA ALA A 169 18.08 17.54 17.21
C ALA A 169 18.53 19.00 17.42
N LYS A 170 18.00 19.69 18.44
CA LYS A 170 18.49 21.03 18.83
C LYS A 170 19.80 20.95 19.62
N MET A 171 19.95 19.95 20.50
CA MET A 171 21.21 19.72 21.23
C MET A 171 22.31 19.28 20.26
N GLU A 172 22.03 18.34 19.36
CA GLU A 172 22.99 17.88 18.33
C GLU A 172 23.38 19.00 17.35
N LYS A 173 22.49 19.97 17.09
CA LYS A 173 22.83 21.17 16.31
C LYS A 173 23.70 22.16 17.08
N LYS A 174 23.50 22.31 18.39
CA LYS A 174 24.35 23.15 19.24
C LYS A 174 25.73 22.51 19.46
N GLU A 175 25.78 21.19 19.62
CA GLU A 175 27.02 20.42 19.78
C GLU A 175 27.88 20.44 18.50
N ASN A 176 27.26 20.54 17.32
CA ASN A 176 27.99 20.75 16.05
C ASN A 176 28.39 22.21 15.79
N GLU A 177 27.96 23.17 16.61
CA GLU A 177 28.25 24.61 16.45
C GLU A 177 29.33 25.09 17.47
N GLU A 178 29.71 24.25 18.44
CA GLU A 178 30.80 24.50 19.41
C GLU A 178 32.04 23.64 19.12
N VAL A 179 32.58 23.74 17.89
CA VAL A 179 34.00 23.40 17.62
C VAL A 179 34.74 24.70 17.27
N PRO A 180 35.39 25.36 18.26
CA PRO A 180 36.30 26.47 17.98
C PRO A 180 37.56 25.98 17.24
N VAL A 181 37.88 26.65 16.14
CA VAL A 181 39.15 26.54 15.40
C VAL A 181 40.05 27.69 15.87
N GLU A 182 41.18 27.37 16.50
CA GLU A 182 42.34 28.27 16.62
C GLU A 182 43.39 27.88 15.57
N PRO A 183 44.02 28.84 14.88
CA PRO A 183 45.28 28.63 14.18
C PRO A 183 46.41 29.50 14.75
N GLU A 184 47.53 28.89 15.12
CA GLU A 184 48.81 29.59 15.21
C GLU A 184 49.91 28.88 14.41
N ASN A 185 50.67 29.71 13.70
CA ASN A 185 51.72 29.40 12.74
C ASN A 185 52.99 28.82 13.40
N LYS A 186 53.76 28.01 12.63
CA LYS A 186 55.23 28.14 12.55
C LYS A 186 55.77 27.47 11.27
N LYS A 187 56.75 28.17 10.71
CA LYS A 187 57.48 27.95 9.45
C LYS A 187 58.24 26.62 9.44
N GLU A 188 58.43 26.07 8.24
CA GLU A 188 59.76 25.62 7.78
C GLU A 188 59.71 25.28 6.28
N GLU A 189 60.49 26.05 5.52
CA GLU A 189 60.75 25.83 4.10
C GLU A 189 61.84 24.76 3.97
N SER A 190 61.50 23.59 3.43
CA SER A 190 62.49 22.70 2.84
C SER A 190 62.17 22.54 1.37
N ARG A 191 63.00 23.16 0.53
CA ARG A 191 63.00 23.04 -0.92
C ARG A 191 63.19 21.58 -1.32
N ALA A 192 62.10 20.91 -1.68
CA ALA A 192 62.15 19.76 -2.55
C ALA A 192 61.53 20.21 -3.87
N GLU A 193 62.38 20.48 -4.87
CA GLU A 193 61.96 20.60 -6.26
C GLU A 193 61.24 19.31 -6.65
N ILE A 194 59.90 19.37 -6.64
CA ILE A 194 59.06 18.35 -7.23
C ILE A 194 59.29 18.45 -8.74
N VAL A 195 60.23 17.63 -9.23
CA VAL A 195 60.40 17.39 -10.66
C VAL A 195 59.08 16.82 -11.18
N PHE A 196 58.34 17.67 -11.89
CA PHE A 196 57.11 17.34 -12.57
C PHE A 196 57.42 16.44 -13.76
N ASN A 197 57.74 15.17 -13.53
CA ASN A 197 57.84 14.21 -14.62
C ASN A 197 57.17 12.89 -14.28
N LYS A 198 56.03 12.71 -14.96
CA LYS A 198 55.14 11.55 -14.97
C LYS A 198 54.38 11.27 -13.66
N VAL A 199 53.37 12.09 -13.39
CA VAL A 199 52.19 11.60 -12.65
C VAL A 199 51.49 10.57 -13.54
N GLN A 200 51.85 9.29 -13.40
CA GLN A 200 50.98 8.21 -13.86
C GLN A 200 49.77 8.17 -12.95
N VAL A 201 48.74 8.94 -13.30
CA VAL A 201 47.39 8.77 -12.77
C VAL A 201 46.87 7.43 -13.31
N HIS A 202 47.35 6.32 -12.76
CA HIS A 202 46.50 5.14 -12.75
C HIS A 202 45.27 5.52 -11.93
N GLU A 203 44.07 5.20 -12.42
CA GLU A 203 42.85 5.36 -11.63
C GLU A 203 43.12 4.75 -10.24
N GLU A 204 43.33 5.58 -9.20
CA GLU A 204 43.62 5.11 -7.84
C GLU A 204 42.52 4.15 -7.37
N ASN A 205 41.32 4.31 -7.93
CA ASN A 205 40.18 3.41 -7.82
C ASN A 205 40.49 1.97 -8.26
N GLU A 206 41.26 1.73 -9.32
CA GLU A 206 41.61 0.39 -9.80
C GLU A 206 42.65 -0.29 -8.92
N LEU A 207 43.71 0.41 -8.53
CA LEU A 207 44.70 -0.10 -7.58
C LEU A 207 44.04 -0.40 -6.23
N ASN A 208 43.16 0.48 -5.75
CA ASN A 208 42.38 0.28 -4.54
C ASN A 208 41.38 -0.89 -4.66
N LYS A 209 40.73 -1.09 -5.83
CA LYS A 209 39.89 -2.27 -6.10
C LYS A 209 40.71 -3.57 -6.09
N VAL A 210 41.91 -3.57 -6.67
CA VAL A 210 42.81 -4.74 -6.71
C VAL A 210 43.34 -5.05 -5.32
N GLN A 211 43.76 -4.03 -4.56
CA GLN A 211 44.19 -4.18 -3.16
C GLN A 211 43.05 -4.71 -2.28
N LYS A 212 41.85 -4.13 -2.37
CA LYS A 212 40.65 -4.65 -1.68
C LYS A 212 40.31 -6.10 -2.06
N LYS A 213 40.52 -6.50 -3.32
CA LYS A 213 40.35 -7.90 -3.74
C LYS A 213 41.42 -8.80 -3.12
N LYS A 214 42.68 -8.36 -3.05
CA LYS A 214 43.77 -9.09 -2.39
C LYS A 214 43.50 -9.24 -0.89
N GLU A 215 43.08 -8.17 -0.21
CA GLU A 215 42.68 -8.22 1.21
C GLU A 215 41.51 -9.17 1.44
N LYS A 216 40.48 -9.13 0.59
CA LYS A 216 39.36 -10.08 0.68
C LYS A 216 39.79 -11.52 0.46
N ARG A 217 40.79 -11.78 -0.39
CA ARG A 217 41.37 -13.12 -0.56
C ARG A 217 42.14 -13.55 0.69
N LYS A 218 42.92 -12.64 1.28
CA LYS A 218 43.64 -12.87 2.55
C LYS A 218 42.67 -13.13 3.72
N ALA A 219 41.50 -12.50 3.73
CA ALA A 219 40.47 -12.71 4.74
C ALA A 219 39.74 -14.06 4.62
N VAL A 220 39.90 -14.79 3.51
CA VAL A 220 39.30 -16.11 3.34
C VAL A 220 40.21 -17.16 3.98
N LYS A 221 39.83 -17.62 5.17
CA LYS A 221 40.46 -18.72 5.90
C LYS A 221 40.46 -19.99 5.05
N GLY A 222 41.64 -20.58 4.86
CA GLY A 222 41.83 -21.86 4.18
C GLY A 222 41.43 -21.89 2.71
N ASN A 223 41.42 -20.75 2.00
CA ASN A 223 40.95 -20.61 0.60
C ASN A 223 39.50 -21.06 0.34
N ILE A 224 38.74 -21.40 1.40
CA ILE A 224 37.36 -21.85 1.31
C ILE A 224 36.44 -20.67 1.66
N THR A 225 35.74 -20.16 0.66
CA THR A 225 34.83 -19.01 0.84
C THR A 225 33.61 -19.43 1.66
N PRO A 226 33.25 -18.75 2.76
CA PRO A 226 32.14 -19.20 3.60
C PRO A 226 30.81 -19.06 2.84
N LEU A 227 29.91 -20.03 3.03
CA LEU A 227 28.63 -20.08 2.32
C LEU A 227 27.60 -19.16 2.98
N THR A 228 27.74 -17.88 2.67
CA THR A 228 27.04 -16.78 3.36
C THR A 228 26.04 -16.06 2.46
N GLY A 229 25.14 -15.32 3.09
CA GLY A 229 24.21 -14.45 2.38
C GLY A 229 22.87 -15.10 2.03
N LYS A 230 22.01 -14.32 1.36
CA LYS A 230 20.59 -14.65 1.11
C LYS A 230 20.34 -15.11 -0.33
N ASN A 231 21.37 -15.28 -1.15
CA ASN A 231 21.25 -15.64 -2.57
C ASN A 231 21.15 -17.16 -2.76
N TYR A 232 20.02 -17.74 -2.36
CA TYR A 232 19.87 -19.19 -2.28
C TYR A 232 20.21 -19.95 -3.58
N LYS A 233 19.98 -19.35 -4.76
CA LYS A 233 20.40 -19.93 -6.06
C LYS A 233 21.92 -20.07 -6.19
N GLN A 234 22.64 -19.00 -5.85
CA GLN A 234 24.11 -19.00 -5.89
C GLN A 234 24.68 -19.93 -4.80
N LEU A 235 24.04 -20.01 -3.63
CA LEU A 235 24.47 -20.92 -2.57
C LEU A 235 24.27 -22.38 -2.99
N LEU A 236 23.15 -22.73 -3.63
CA LEU A 236 22.92 -24.08 -4.17
C LEU A 236 23.96 -24.45 -5.23
N SER A 237 24.19 -23.58 -6.22
CA SER A 237 25.22 -23.81 -7.23
C SER A 237 26.61 -23.98 -6.62
N ARG A 238 26.97 -23.18 -5.60
CA ARG A 238 28.23 -23.34 -4.89
C ARG A 238 28.32 -24.66 -4.13
N LEU A 239 27.23 -25.15 -3.53
CA LEU A 239 27.20 -26.47 -2.88
C LEU A 239 27.37 -27.59 -3.89
N GLU A 240 26.63 -27.53 -5.01
CA GLU A 240 26.75 -28.49 -6.11
C GLU A 240 28.21 -28.54 -6.60
N THR A 241 28.84 -27.39 -6.87
CA THR A 241 30.25 -27.38 -7.28
C THR A 241 31.22 -27.93 -6.23
N ARG A 242 30.88 -27.85 -4.93
CA ARG A 242 31.71 -28.44 -3.86
C ARG A 242 31.56 -29.94 -3.80
N LYS A 243 30.32 -30.44 -3.92
CA LYS A 243 30.01 -31.86 -3.96
C LYS A 243 30.67 -32.52 -5.15
N ASN A 244 30.49 -31.97 -6.35
CA ASN A 244 31.11 -32.50 -7.56
C ASN A 244 32.64 -32.57 -7.43
N LYS A 245 33.28 -31.54 -6.87
CA LYS A 245 34.74 -31.57 -6.62
C LYS A 245 35.17 -32.63 -5.61
N LEU A 246 34.35 -32.91 -4.61
CA LEU A 246 34.62 -33.97 -3.65
C LEU A 246 34.41 -35.34 -4.28
N GLU A 247 33.37 -35.52 -5.09
CA GLU A 247 33.09 -36.75 -5.84
C GLU A 247 34.21 -37.02 -6.86
N GLU A 248 34.58 -36.05 -7.69
CA GLU A 248 35.71 -36.16 -8.63
C GLU A 248 37.04 -36.52 -7.95
N LEU A 249 37.24 -36.11 -6.70
CA LEU A 249 38.44 -36.46 -5.93
C LEU A 249 38.30 -37.80 -5.22
N LYS A 250 37.10 -38.23 -4.85
CA LYS A 250 36.87 -39.59 -4.33
C LYS A 250 37.16 -40.63 -5.41
N ASP A 251 36.73 -40.36 -6.63
CA ASP A 251 36.96 -41.25 -7.78
C ASP A 251 38.44 -41.39 -8.14
N LYS A 252 39.24 -40.34 -7.88
CA LYS A 252 40.68 -40.34 -8.16
C LYS A 252 41.52 -40.80 -6.98
N ASP A 253 41.31 -40.20 -5.80
CA ASP A 253 42.14 -40.30 -4.60
C ASP A 253 41.31 -40.09 -3.31
N GLU A 254 40.84 -41.18 -2.71
CA GLU A 254 40.01 -41.13 -1.50
C GLU A 254 40.68 -40.38 -0.33
N LYS A 255 41.99 -40.56 -0.13
CA LYS A 255 42.76 -39.89 0.95
C LYS A 255 42.74 -38.37 0.80
N LYS A 256 42.97 -37.87 -0.42
CA LYS A 256 42.93 -36.42 -0.71
C LYS A 256 41.52 -35.86 -0.54
N ALA A 257 40.50 -36.64 -0.88
CA ALA A 257 39.11 -36.26 -0.64
C ALA A 257 38.81 -36.12 0.85
N GLN A 258 39.22 -37.08 1.69
CA GLN A 258 39.05 -37.01 3.14
C GLN A 258 39.77 -35.82 3.76
N GLU A 259 41.00 -35.52 3.32
CA GLU A 259 41.71 -34.31 3.75
C GLU A 259 40.97 -33.03 3.41
N LEU A 260 40.41 -32.92 2.20
CA LEU A 260 39.62 -31.75 1.80
C LEU A 260 38.32 -31.65 2.59
N GLU A 261 37.61 -32.75 2.82
CA GLU A 261 36.43 -32.76 3.68
C GLU A 261 36.77 -32.28 5.10
N ASN A 262 37.89 -32.75 5.65
CA ASN A 262 38.36 -32.32 6.98
C ASN A 262 38.71 -30.82 6.98
N LYS A 263 39.44 -30.34 5.97
CA LYS A 263 39.72 -28.90 5.79
C LYS A 263 38.42 -28.09 5.69
N MET A 264 37.40 -28.56 4.99
CA MET A 264 36.08 -27.91 4.92
C MET A 264 35.36 -27.90 6.27
N LYS A 265 35.38 -29.01 7.01
CA LYS A 265 34.76 -29.11 8.35
C LYS A 265 35.42 -28.14 9.33
N TRP A 266 36.75 -28.11 9.38
CA TRP A 266 37.51 -27.22 10.27
C TRP A 266 37.37 -25.75 9.90
N THR A 267 37.48 -25.40 8.62
CA THR A 267 37.25 -24.00 8.19
C THR A 267 35.83 -23.53 8.49
N ASN A 268 34.82 -24.39 8.30
CA ASN A 268 33.45 -24.10 8.69
C ASN A 268 33.30 -23.89 10.20
N ALA A 269 33.98 -24.68 11.04
CA ALA A 269 33.99 -24.48 12.49
C ALA A 269 34.63 -23.13 12.86
N LEU A 270 35.77 -22.77 12.25
CA LEU A 270 36.44 -21.49 12.46
C LEU A 270 35.56 -20.29 12.08
N TYR A 271 34.86 -20.36 10.96
CA TYR A 271 33.94 -19.30 10.55
C TYR A 271 32.71 -19.21 11.46
N LYS A 272 32.18 -20.35 11.95
CA LYS A 272 31.09 -20.34 12.94
C LYS A 272 31.54 -19.72 14.26
N ALA A 273 32.76 -19.99 14.71
CA ALA A 273 33.36 -19.38 15.90
C ALA A 273 33.56 -17.87 15.74
N GLU A 274 33.93 -17.41 14.54
CA GLU A 274 33.98 -15.98 14.18
C GLU A 274 32.58 -15.31 14.15
N GLY A 275 31.49 -16.10 14.21
CA GLY A 275 30.11 -15.61 14.16
C GLY A 275 29.53 -15.51 12.75
N VAL A 276 30.23 -16.02 11.74
CA VAL A 276 29.75 -16.05 10.35
C VAL A 276 28.63 -17.08 10.21
N LYS A 277 27.44 -16.64 9.76
CA LYS A 277 26.27 -17.51 9.56
C LYS A 277 26.39 -18.31 8.27
N ILE A 278 26.95 -19.51 8.37
CA ILE A 278 27.11 -20.47 7.27
C ILE A 278 25.79 -21.22 7.00
N ARG A 279 25.43 -21.39 5.73
CA ARG A 279 24.18 -22.04 5.29
C ARG A 279 24.45 -23.18 4.31
N ASP A 280 24.94 -24.31 4.80
CA ASP A 280 25.39 -25.42 3.95
C ASP A 280 24.30 -26.48 3.66
N ASN A 281 23.13 -26.38 4.28
CA ASN A 281 22.07 -27.39 4.12
C ASN A 281 21.27 -27.15 2.83
N GLU A 282 21.36 -28.05 1.86
CA GLU A 282 20.68 -27.96 0.57
C GLU A 282 19.17 -27.91 0.68
N GLU A 283 18.57 -28.77 1.49
CA GLU A 283 17.11 -28.82 1.68
C GLU A 283 16.58 -27.49 2.21
N ARG A 284 17.23 -26.95 3.25
CA ARG A 284 16.86 -25.64 3.83
C ARG A 284 17.03 -24.50 2.81
N LEU A 285 18.04 -24.56 1.95
CA LEU A 285 18.24 -23.58 0.87
C LEU A 285 17.15 -23.70 -0.20
N LYS A 286 16.79 -24.91 -0.63
CA LYS A 286 15.68 -25.17 -1.57
C LYS A 286 14.36 -24.69 -0.99
N GLU A 287 14.08 -24.96 0.28
CA GLU A 287 12.89 -24.43 0.96
C GLU A 287 12.90 -22.90 1.05
N ALA A 288 14.03 -22.30 1.40
CA ALA A 288 14.14 -20.84 1.51
C ALA A 288 13.94 -20.16 0.14
N LEU A 289 14.37 -20.82 -0.94
CA LEU A 289 14.10 -20.43 -2.32
C LEU A 289 12.60 -20.53 -2.62
N LYS A 290 11.95 -21.68 -2.33
CA LYS A 290 10.49 -21.86 -2.48
C LYS A 290 9.70 -20.80 -1.69
N ARG A 291 10.08 -20.50 -0.43
CA ARG A 291 9.45 -19.44 0.38
C ARG A 291 9.61 -18.05 -0.24
N LYS A 292 10.77 -17.75 -0.84
CA LYS A 292 10.99 -16.49 -1.55
C LYS A 292 10.11 -16.39 -2.80
N GLU A 293 10.00 -17.46 -3.56
CA GLU A 293 9.17 -17.50 -4.77
C GLU A 293 7.69 -17.38 -4.44
N LYS A 294 7.20 -18.08 -3.41
CA LYS A 294 5.84 -17.92 -2.87
C LYS A 294 5.55 -16.45 -2.52
N ARG A 295 6.45 -15.77 -1.81
CA ARG A 295 6.31 -14.34 -1.49
C ARG A 295 6.35 -13.42 -2.72
N LYS A 296 7.09 -13.77 -3.76
CA LYS A 296 7.07 -13.03 -5.03
C LYS A 296 5.76 -13.24 -5.77
N ALA A 297 5.28 -14.47 -5.85
CA ALA A 297 4.01 -14.83 -6.47
C ALA A 297 2.82 -14.14 -5.78
N GLN A 298 2.78 -14.13 -4.44
CA GLN A 298 1.76 -13.40 -3.68
C GLN A 298 1.78 -11.90 -3.99
N ARG A 299 2.96 -11.27 -4.01
CA ARG A 299 3.09 -9.87 -4.41
C ARG A 299 2.60 -9.63 -5.83
N LYS A 300 2.97 -10.49 -6.78
CA LYS A 300 2.52 -10.41 -8.17
C LYS A 300 0.99 -10.46 -8.26
N LYS A 301 0.36 -11.47 -7.63
CA LYS A 301 -1.10 -11.61 -7.55
C LYS A 301 -1.78 -10.39 -6.94
N GLN A 302 -1.25 -9.84 -5.85
CA GLN A 302 -1.82 -8.64 -5.22
C GLN A 302 -1.72 -7.41 -6.14
N TRP A 303 -0.64 -7.28 -6.89
CA TRP A 303 -0.48 -6.20 -7.86
C TRP A 303 -1.44 -6.37 -9.05
N GLU A 304 -1.57 -7.58 -9.59
CA GLU A 304 -2.54 -7.90 -10.65
C GLU A 304 -3.98 -7.63 -10.17
N GLN A 305 -4.34 -8.01 -8.94
CA GLN A 305 -5.64 -7.70 -8.37
C GLN A 305 -5.87 -6.19 -8.23
N ARG A 306 -4.84 -5.41 -7.88
CA ARG A 306 -4.94 -3.94 -7.83
C ARG A 306 -5.18 -3.36 -9.21
N THR A 307 -4.47 -3.83 -10.24
CA THR A 307 -4.67 -3.33 -11.61
C THR A 307 -6.06 -3.67 -12.13
N ILE A 308 -6.52 -4.92 -11.91
CA ILE A 308 -7.88 -5.35 -12.27
C ILE A 308 -8.92 -4.47 -11.58
N ARG A 309 -8.82 -4.27 -10.26
CA ARG A 309 -9.75 -3.41 -9.50
C ARG A 309 -9.79 -1.96 -10.00
N VAL A 310 -8.65 -1.42 -10.45
CA VAL A 310 -8.61 -0.06 -11.02
C VAL A 310 -9.36 -0.02 -12.35
N VAL A 311 -9.13 -1.00 -13.22
CA VAL A 311 -9.83 -1.11 -14.51
C VAL A 311 -11.32 -1.31 -14.31
N GLU A 312 -11.74 -2.21 -13.42
CA GLU A 312 -13.15 -2.44 -13.06
C GLU A 312 -13.82 -1.16 -12.57
N LYS A 313 -13.18 -0.42 -11.66
CA LYS A 313 -13.73 0.86 -11.17
C LYS A 313 -13.85 1.90 -12.29
N MET A 314 -12.91 1.92 -13.23
CA MET A 314 -12.97 2.81 -14.39
C MET A 314 -14.15 2.42 -15.30
N GLN A 315 -14.32 1.14 -15.59
CA GLN A 315 -15.44 0.62 -16.38
C GLN A 315 -16.79 0.90 -15.70
N GLN A 316 -16.92 0.61 -14.40
CA GLN A 316 -18.14 0.90 -13.64
C GLN A 316 -18.54 2.38 -13.70
N ARG A 317 -17.57 3.31 -13.66
CA ARG A 317 -17.83 4.76 -13.83
C ARG A 317 -18.32 5.09 -15.24
N GLN A 318 -17.69 4.50 -16.25
CA GLN A 318 -18.10 4.68 -17.64
C GLN A 318 -19.50 4.10 -17.88
N ASP A 319 -19.79 2.90 -17.39
CA ASP A 319 -21.09 2.23 -17.50
C ASP A 319 -22.18 3.04 -16.78
N LYS A 320 -21.90 3.55 -15.58
CA LYS A 320 -22.82 4.44 -14.86
C LYS A 320 -23.13 5.70 -15.67
N ARG A 321 -22.11 6.31 -16.30
CA ARG A 321 -22.30 7.47 -17.19
C ARG A 321 -23.15 7.10 -18.41
N GLN A 322 -22.86 5.96 -19.06
CA GLN A 322 -23.62 5.49 -20.21
C GLN A 322 -25.09 5.21 -19.85
N LYS A 323 -25.35 4.50 -18.75
CA LYS A 323 -26.70 4.23 -18.24
C LYS A 323 -27.45 5.54 -17.93
N ASN A 324 -26.80 6.51 -17.30
CA ASN A 324 -27.41 7.82 -17.03
C ASN A 324 -27.74 8.60 -18.32
N ILE A 325 -26.86 8.55 -19.32
CA ILE A 325 -27.12 9.18 -20.63
C ILE A 325 -28.28 8.48 -21.34
N GLN A 326 -28.31 7.15 -21.35
CA GLN A 326 -29.40 6.38 -21.93
C GLN A 326 -30.73 6.69 -21.23
N LYS A 327 -30.75 6.76 -19.89
CA LYS A 327 -31.93 7.16 -19.11
C LYS A 327 -32.40 8.55 -19.51
N LYS A 328 -31.50 9.56 -19.54
CA LYS A 328 -31.85 10.92 -20.01
C LYS A 328 -32.41 10.95 -21.43
N LYS A 329 -31.89 10.11 -22.34
CA LYS A 329 -32.42 9.98 -23.71
C LYS A 329 -33.84 9.39 -23.70
N LYS A 330 -34.06 8.31 -22.94
CA LYS A 330 -35.39 7.70 -22.78
C LYS A 330 -36.38 8.67 -22.16
N ASP A 331 -36.03 9.32 -21.06
CA ASP A 331 -36.88 10.31 -20.39
C ASP A 331 -37.24 11.48 -21.33
N ARG A 332 -36.32 11.93 -22.19
CA ARG A 332 -36.62 12.95 -23.21
C ARG A 332 -37.62 12.44 -24.25
N MET A 333 -37.48 11.20 -24.70
CA MET A 333 -38.42 10.58 -25.64
C MET A 333 -39.79 10.38 -24.99
N GLU A 334 -39.84 9.89 -23.75
CA GLU A 334 -41.08 9.73 -22.98
C GLU A 334 -41.77 11.07 -22.72
N LYS A 335 -41.02 12.12 -22.36
CA LYS A 335 -41.58 13.48 -22.23
C LYS A 335 -42.17 13.98 -23.56
N LYS A 336 -41.52 13.72 -24.69
CA LYS A 336 -42.07 14.06 -26.02
C LYS A 336 -43.37 13.29 -26.29
N LYS A 337 -43.40 11.99 -26.01
CA LYS A 337 -44.59 11.14 -26.14
C LYS A 337 -45.74 11.62 -25.23
N ALA A 338 -45.46 11.90 -23.97
CA ALA A 338 -46.45 12.41 -23.02
C ALA A 338 -47.02 13.77 -23.45
N ARG A 339 -46.19 14.67 -23.99
CA ARG A 339 -46.65 15.94 -24.56
C ARG A 339 -47.56 15.73 -25.80
N ALA A 340 -47.26 14.75 -26.65
CA ALA A 340 -48.10 14.41 -27.80
C ALA A 340 -49.47 13.87 -27.34
N ARG A 341 -49.48 12.95 -26.36
CA ARG A 341 -50.72 12.43 -25.75
C ARG A 341 -51.56 13.53 -25.10
N LYS A 342 -50.95 14.45 -24.36
CA LYS A 342 -51.66 15.62 -23.78
C LYS A 342 -52.29 16.54 -24.84
N LYS A 343 -51.76 16.55 -26.07
CA LYS A 343 -52.33 17.27 -27.21
C LYS A 343 -53.32 16.42 -28.02
N GLY A 344 -53.76 15.27 -27.52
CA GLY A 344 -54.71 14.38 -28.19
C GLY A 344 -54.14 13.56 -29.35
N ARG A 345 -52.82 13.57 -29.59
CA ARG A 345 -52.21 12.80 -30.68
C ARG A 345 -52.03 11.34 -30.26
N VAL A 346 -52.63 10.41 -31.01
CA VAL A 346 -52.49 8.97 -30.81
C VAL A 346 -51.12 8.51 -31.30
N LEU A 347 -50.34 7.85 -30.44
CA LEU A 347 -49.04 7.31 -30.80
C LEU A 347 -49.16 5.86 -31.30
N PRO A 348 -48.26 5.39 -32.19
CA PRO A 348 -48.26 3.99 -32.66
C PRO A 348 -48.15 2.95 -31.55
N GLU A 349 -47.59 3.32 -30.39
CA GLU A 349 -47.52 2.45 -29.21
C GLU A 349 -48.87 2.28 -28.52
N ASP A 350 -49.74 3.29 -28.61
CA ASP A 350 -51.06 3.27 -28.01
C ASP A 350 -52.03 2.41 -28.85
N LEU A 351 -51.88 2.45 -30.19
CA LEU A 351 -52.58 1.55 -31.11
C LEU A 351 -52.23 0.08 -30.86
N LYS A 352 -50.92 -0.22 -30.74
CA LYS A 352 -50.45 -1.57 -30.39
C LYS A 352 -50.91 -2.03 -29.01
N LYS A 353 -51.13 -1.10 -28.07
CA LYS A 353 -51.63 -1.42 -26.72
C LYS A 353 -53.14 -1.70 -26.72
N ALA A 354 -53.87 -1.06 -27.63
CA ALA A 354 -55.29 -1.27 -27.86
C ALA A 354 -55.60 -2.55 -28.65
N GLY A 355 -54.58 -3.27 -29.12
CA GLY A 355 -54.75 -4.52 -29.87
C GLY A 355 -55.22 -4.33 -31.32
N LEU A 356 -55.09 -3.12 -31.85
CA LEU A 356 -55.38 -2.75 -33.25
C LEU A 356 -54.11 -2.76 -34.11
#